data_AF-A0A7V3CSF4-F1
#
_entry.id   AF-A0A7V3CSF4-F1
#
_cell.length_a   1.000
_cell.length_b   1.000
_cell.length_c   1.000
_cell.angle_alpha   90.00
_cell.angle_beta   90.00
_cell.angle_gamma   90.00
#
_symmetry.space_group_name_H-M   'P 1'
#
loop_
_entity.id
_entity.type
_entity.pdbx_description
1 polymer ?
#
loop_
_entity_poly.entity_id
_entity_poly.type
_entity_poly.pdbx_seq_one_letter_code
_entity_poly.pdbx_strand_id
1 'polypeptide(L)'
;MINDKEISNRLKTSSKFFKTLLLMFILIPFLFIHWQQFRPYVSFSPLKGYFIAKQYSPISPNTWLNGTYQTTTEDYVKEEFGFRNFLVRLHNQLDYWLFKKANAEKVIIGKENYLYETGYIDALNGVFFMGHSALNDTVEKIKLLNSKLEALGKKMLIVLAPSKARVYPEFIPDSYLISGVQNTNYDFYKEALRAAGINHIDFNSIFLNKKKTSKYLLFPQLGVHWSRMEAIHAADTIFKHLSYIGKCNLPTIDILNIEEKDSLESPDDDMILSLNLLKWPDYKKMAYPTIAVNQTQKDKKSCMVISDSFWWDIYSRGLPNQVFENNEFWYYLTEIRSTSFLNKKLIDDIDVKRHLLQNDFILVICTESNLSRLGFGFFHTALDALSKSIEPTTKELNEIISVITKSDSWMKDIQRKSKENKISVDSMLVLDAHWYFQNRGPINNGITIEEVIQSAYDNPNWLNSIKKKAEKNRISVDSMVKLDAAWFMIHELNAPEKAKKYLTLNAVKEIIRKNKTWYMEVENKSKNKKISVDSMLTLDALWYLSKQ
;
A
#
# COMPACT_ATOMS: atom_id res chain seq x y z
N MET A 1 -7.70 -59.29 58.87
CA MET A 1 -8.31 -57.97 59.13
C MET A 1 -7.31 -56.91 58.74
N ILE A 2 -7.48 -56.29 57.57
CA ILE A 2 -6.68 -55.10 57.21
C ILE A 2 -7.15 -54.00 58.15
N ASN A 3 -6.21 -53.41 58.88
CA ASN A 3 -6.48 -52.45 59.95
C ASN A 3 -7.14 -51.20 59.35
N ASP A 4 -8.31 -50.78 59.84
CA ASP A 4 -9.06 -49.61 59.33
C ASP A 4 -8.21 -48.32 59.36
N LYS A 5 -7.24 -48.25 60.28
CA LYS A 5 -6.22 -47.18 60.32
C LYS A 5 -5.32 -47.17 59.08
N GLU A 6 -4.98 -48.33 58.55
CA GLU A 6 -4.09 -48.50 57.39
C GLU A 6 -4.82 -48.12 56.09
N ILE A 7 -6.11 -48.47 55.96
CA ILE A 7 -6.97 -48.06 54.84
C ILE A 7 -7.22 -46.55 54.89
N SER A 8 -7.54 -45.99 56.07
CA SER A 8 -7.73 -44.55 56.28
C SER A 8 -6.45 -43.75 55.97
N ASN A 9 -5.29 -44.24 56.39
CA ASN A 9 -4.01 -43.61 56.05
C ASN A 9 -3.71 -43.70 54.55
N ARG A 10 -3.92 -44.85 53.89
CA ARG A 10 -3.73 -44.98 52.43
C ARG A 10 -4.65 -44.05 51.63
N LEU A 11 -5.92 -43.90 52.01
CA LEU A 11 -6.87 -42.96 51.39
C LEU A 11 -6.46 -41.50 51.59
N LYS A 12 -5.98 -41.11 52.79
CA LYS A 12 -5.46 -39.76 53.06
C LYS A 12 -4.19 -39.45 52.25
N THR A 13 -3.27 -40.42 52.14
CA THR A 13 -2.04 -40.25 51.35
C THR A 13 -2.35 -40.17 49.85
N SER A 14 -3.29 -40.97 49.34
CA SER A 14 -3.78 -40.89 47.95
C SER A 14 -4.47 -39.56 47.66
N SER A 15 -5.28 -39.04 48.59
CA SER A 15 -5.91 -37.72 48.47
C SER A 15 -4.88 -36.58 48.49
N LYS A 16 -3.86 -36.66 49.36
CA LYS A 16 -2.77 -35.70 49.41
C LYS A 16 -1.96 -35.72 48.11
N PHE A 17 -1.63 -36.91 47.61
CA PHE A 17 -0.93 -37.08 46.34
C PHE A 17 -1.72 -36.49 45.16
N PHE A 18 -3.02 -36.78 45.07
CA PHE A 18 -3.89 -36.22 44.02
C PHE A 18 -3.99 -34.69 44.12
N LYS A 19 -4.14 -34.13 45.32
CA LYS A 19 -4.16 -32.67 45.54
C LYS A 19 -2.83 -32.03 45.16
N THR A 20 -1.71 -32.67 45.48
CA THR A 20 -0.38 -32.20 45.08
C THR A 20 -0.21 -32.26 43.57
N LEU A 21 -0.65 -33.33 42.91
CA LEU A 21 -0.58 -33.45 41.46
C LEU A 21 -1.44 -32.38 40.77
N LEU A 22 -2.66 -32.14 41.27
CA LEU A 22 -3.54 -31.09 40.78
C LEU A 22 -2.93 -29.70 40.97
N LEU A 23 -2.35 -29.43 42.14
CA LEU A 23 -1.66 -28.17 42.40
C LEU A 23 -0.45 -27.97 41.49
N MET A 24 0.34 -29.01 41.26
CA MET A 24 1.46 -28.97 40.31
C MET A 24 0.97 -28.73 38.87
N PHE A 25 -0.10 -29.40 38.47
CA PHE A 25 -0.72 -29.21 37.17
C PHE A 25 -1.21 -27.77 36.95
N ILE A 26 -1.69 -27.11 38.01
CA ILE A 26 -2.08 -25.70 37.98
C ILE A 26 -0.85 -24.78 37.96
N LEU A 27 0.15 -25.01 38.82
CA LEU A 27 1.26 -24.07 39.04
C LEU A 27 2.37 -24.16 37.98
N ILE A 28 2.65 -25.35 37.43
CA ILE A 28 3.72 -25.56 36.44
C ILE A 28 3.52 -24.69 35.18
N PRO A 29 2.31 -24.57 34.60
CA PRO A 29 2.06 -23.66 33.48
C PRO A 29 2.38 -22.20 33.81
N PHE A 30 2.03 -21.70 35.00
CA PHE A 30 2.36 -20.32 35.40
C PHE A 30 3.87 -20.10 35.55
N LEU A 31 4.58 -21.07 36.12
CA LEU A 31 6.05 -21.04 36.17
C LEU A 31 6.66 -21.01 34.77
N PHE A 32 6.10 -21.78 33.82
CA PHE A 32 6.58 -21.82 32.45
C PHE A 32 6.29 -20.51 31.69
N ILE A 33 5.13 -19.88 31.92
CA ILE A 33 4.78 -18.55 31.40
C ILE A 33 5.78 -17.50 31.90
N HIS A 34 6.05 -17.46 33.22
CA HIS A 34 7.03 -16.54 33.79
C HIS A 34 8.44 -16.82 33.27
N TRP A 35 8.85 -18.08 33.17
CA TRP A 35 10.18 -18.41 32.67
C TRP A 35 10.37 -18.00 31.19
N GLN A 36 9.37 -18.27 30.35
CA GLN A 36 9.36 -17.87 28.94
C GLN A 36 9.40 -16.34 28.77
N GLN A 37 8.85 -15.56 29.71
CA GLN A 37 8.89 -14.10 29.67
C GLN A 37 10.32 -13.54 29.88
N PHE A 38 11.08 -14.09 30.82
CA PHE A 38 12.45 -13.64 31.10
C PHE A 38 13.52 -14.32 30.24
N ARG A 39 13.20 -15.50 29.69
CA ARG A 39 14.06 -16.29 28.80
C ARG A 39 13.20 -16.85 27.66
N PRO A 40 13.04 -16.10 26.55
CA PRO A 40 12.19 -16.54 25.45
C PRO A 40 12.88 -17.67 24.66
N TYR A 41 12.66 -18.92 25.06
CA TYR A 41 13.17 -20.10 24.35
C TYR A 41 12.35 -20.41 23.11
N VAL A 42 11.04 -20.13 23.15
CA VAL A 42 10.11 -20.32 22.02
C VAL A 42 9.70 -18.98 21.44
N SER A 43 9.97 -18.75 20.16
CA SER A 43 9.50 -17.54 19.47
C SER A 43 8.15 -17.82 18.81
N PHE A 44 7.19 -16.92 19.03
CA PHE A 44 5.88 -16.95 18.37
C PHE A 44 5.74 -15.75 17.45
N SER A 45 5.22 -15.97 16.24
CA SER A 45 4.90 -14.87 15.33
C SER A 45 3.96 -13.87 16.02
N PRO A 46 4.21 -12.55 15.85
CA PRO A 46 3.34 -11.52 16.41
C PRO A 46 1.87 -11.70 16.01
N LEU A 47 0.97 -11.24 16.86
CA LEU A 47 -0.44 -11.09 16.49
C LEU A 47 -0.57 -10.05 15.37
N LYS A 48 -1.53 -10.27 14.48
CA LYS A 48 -1.88 -9.34 13.40
C LYS A 48 -3.03 -8.46 13.86
N GLY A 49 -3.01 -7.19 13.47
CA GLY A 49 -3.98 -6.18 13.92
C GLY A 49 -3.27 -4.93 14.47
N TYR A 50 -4.06 -3.92 14.84
CA TYR A 50 -3.54 -2.69 15.42
C TYR A 50 -3.37 -2.87 16.94
N PHE A 51 -2.13 -2.79 17.42
CA PHE A 51 -1.80 -2.79 18.84
C PHE A 51 -0.88 -1.60 19.12
N ILE A 52 -1.16 -0.84 20.18
CA ILE A 52 -0.24 0.17 20.69
C ILE A 52 0.71 -0.54 21.64
N ALA A 53 1.95 -0.75 21.21
CA ALA A 53 2.98 -1.34 22.07
C ALA A 53 3.16 -0.45 23.31
N LYS A 54 2.94 -1.04 24.50
CA LYS A 54 3.14 -0.35 25.77
C LYS A 54 4.64 -0.24 26.07
N GLN A 55 5.09 0.95 26.43
CA GLN A 55 6.49 1.19 26.73
C GLN A 55 6.85 0.61 28.10
N TYR A 56 7.97 -0.12 28.17
CA TYR A 56 8.58 -0.56 29.42
C TYR A 56 9.60 0.49 29.89
N SER A 57 9.44 1.00 31.11
CA SER A 57 10.46 1.84 31.76
C SER A 57 11.28 1.01 32.74
N PRO A 58 12.62 0.94 32.60
CA PRO A 58 13.47 0.24 33.55
C PRO A 58 13.38 0.83 34.97
N ILE A 59 13.69 0.00 35.96
CA ILE A 59 13.76 0.43 37.35
C ILE A 59 14.90 1.45 37.55
N SER A 60 14.59 2.58 38.16
CA SER A 60 15.53 3.63 38.57
C SER A 60 14.98 4.33 39.82
N PRO A 61 15.80 5.05 40.60
CA PRO A 61 15.31 5.81 41.75
C PRO A 61 14.19 6.78 41.38
N ASN A 62 14.30 7.47 40.24
CA ASN A 62 13.30 8.42 39.77
C ASN A 62 11.99 7.72 39.34
N THR A 63 12.09 6.68 38.50
CA THR A 63 10.93 5.93 37.99
C THR A 63 10.23 5.12 39.08
N TRP A 64 10.94 4.72 40.14
CA TRP A 64 10.36 4.06 41.30
C TRP A 64 9.60 5.02 42.21
N LEU A 65 10.19 6.19 42.52
CA LEU A 65 9.61 7.16 43.45
C LEU A 65 8.40 7.90 42.87
N ASN A 66 8.37 8.10 41.55
CA ASN A 66 7.27 8.79 40.87
C ASN A 66 6.17 7.84 40.35
N GLY A 67 6.26 6.53 40.61
CA GLY A 67 5.26 5.54 40.20
C GLY A 67 5.34 5.07 38.75
N THR A 68 6.24 5.64 37.92
CA THR A 68 6.32 5.34 36.48
C THR A 68 6.70 3.89 36.22
N TYR A 69 7.61 3.32 37.02
CA TYR A 69 8.03 1.92 36.88
C TYR A 69 6.86 0.97 37.10
N GLN A 70 6.06 1.21 38.14
CA GLN A 70 4.93 0.37 38.54
C GLN A 70 3.86 0.41 37.44
N THR A 71 3.45 1.60 37.02
CA THR A 71 2.40 1.78 36.00
C THR A 71 2.83 1.19 34.65
N THR A 72 4.05 1.47 34.19
CA THR A 72 4.53 0.99 32.88
C THR A 72 4.83 -0.52 32.89
N THR A 73 5.33 -1.07 34.02
CA THR A 73 5.54 -2.51 34.15
C THR A 73 4.20 -3.25 34.25
N GLU A 74 3.20 -2.72 34.94
CA GLU A 74 1.87 -3.33 35.02
C GLU A 74 1.21 -3.37 33.64
N ASP A 75 1.22 -2.25 32.90
CA ASP A 75 0.73 -2.18 31.53
C ASP A 75 1.48 -3.14 30.60
N TYR A 76 2.81 -3.21 30.73
CA TYR A 76 3.65 -4.11 29.93
C TYR A 76 3.37 -5.59 30.26
N VAL A 77 3.30 -5.99 31.52
CA VAL A 77 3.08 -7.39 31.92
C VAL A 77 1.66 -7.86 31.55
N LYS A 78 0.66 -6.98 31.59
CA LYS A 78 -0.70 -7.30 31.10
C LYS A 78 -0.72 -7.63 29.61
N GLU A 79 0.14 -6.98 28.83
CA GLU A 79 0.14 -7.08 27.36
C GLU A 79 1.28 -7.91 26.78
N GLU A 80 2.31 -8.28 27.56
CA GLU A 80 3.52 -8.94 27.09
C GLU A 80 4.01 -10.01 28.09
N PHE A 81 3.15 -10.99 28.38
CA PHE A 81 3.52 -12.19 29.16
C PHE A 81 3.94 -13.37 28.26
N GLY A 82 4.71 -14.31 28.82
CA GLY A 82 5.18 -15.48 28.09
C GLY A 82 4.02 -16.29 27.49
N PHE A 83 4.18 -16.76 26.24
CA PHE A 83 3.15 -17.46 25.47
C PHE A 83 1.89 -16.65 25.11
N ARG A 84 1.81 -15.34 25.39
CA ARG A 84 0.60 -14.55 25.07
C ARG A 84 0.10 -14.76 23.65
N ASN A 85 0.96 -14.63 22.65
CA ASN A 85 0.56 -14.78 21.25
C ASN A 85 -0.03 -16.17 20.97
N PHE A 86 0.52 -17.23 21.55
CA PHE A 86 -0.02 -18.58 21.42
C PHE A 86 -1.37 -18.74 22.13
N LEU A 87 -1.48 -18.24 23.37
CA LEU A 87 -2.68 -18.36 24.18
C LEU A 87 -3.86 -17.55 23.58
N VAL A 88 -3.58 -16.37 23.03
CA VAL A 88 -4.58 -15.60 22.27
C VAL A 88 -5.03 -16.36 21.03
N ARG A 89 -4.10 -16.93 20.25
CA ARG A 89 -4.46 -17.74 19.07
C ARG A 89 -5.26 -18.99 19.45
N LEU A 90 -4.91 -19.65 20.56
CA LEU A 90 -5.64 -20.79 21.10
C LEU A 90 -7.06 -20.40 21.53
N HIS A 91 -7.21 -19.30 22.27
CA HIS A 91 -8.51 -18.77 22.66
C HIS A 91 -9.37 -18.45 21.43
N ASN A 92 -8.81 -17.74 20.44
CA ASN A 92 -9.49 -17.44 19.19
C ASN A 92 -9.86 -18.71 18.41
N GLN A 93 -9.01 -19.74 18.43
CA GLN A 93 -9.28 -21.03 17.80
C GLN A 93 -10.46 -21.75 18.46
N LEU A 94 -10.53 -21.75 19.79
CA LEU A 94 -11.62 -22.36 20.55
C LEU A 94 -12.94 -21.63 20.29
N ASP A 95 -12.94 -20.30 20.33
CA ASP A 95 -14.12 -19.48 20.03
C ASP A 95 -14.62 -19.70 18.60
N TYR A 96 -13.68 -19.83 17.64
CA TYR A 96 -14.00 -20.13 16.25
C TYR A 96 -14.63 -21.53 16.10
N TRP A 97 -14.06 -22.56 16.73
CA TRP A 97 -14.57 -23.94 16.61
C TRP A 97 -15.88 -24.17 17.34
N LEU A 98 -16.01 -23.68 18.57
CA LEU A 98 -17.16 -23.95 19.43
C LEU A 98 -18.35 -23.05 19.12
N PHE A 99 -18.10 -21.81 18.71
CA PHE A 99 -19.14 -20.78 18.62
C PHE A 99 -19.21 -20.07 17.27
N LYS A 100 -18.33 -20.42 16.31
CA LYS A 100 -18.20 -19.70 15.02
C LYS A 100 -18.07 -18.18 15.23
N LYS A 101 -17.31 -17.80 16.26
CA LYS A 101 -17.09 -16.42 16.68
C LYS A 101 -15.70 -15.95 16.27
N ALA A 102 -15.62 -14.76 15.67
CA ALA A 102 -14.37 -14.06 15.45
C ALA A 102 -14.10 -13.09 16.60
N ASN A 103 -12.89 -13.12 17.14
CA ASN A 103 -12.41 -12.14 18.13
C ASN A 103 -11.67 -10.96 17.47
N ALA A 104 -11.76 -10.84 16.15
CA ALA A 104 -11.34 -9.67 15.39
C ALA A 104 -12.53 -8.71 15.29
N GLU A 105 -12.34 -7.47 15.72
CA GLU A 105 -13.38 -6.44 15.63
C GLU A 105 -13.85 -6.29 14.19
N LYS A 106 -15.17 -6.13 14.00
CA LYS A 106 -15.81 -5.91 12.69
C LYS A 106 -15.76 -7.08 11.70
N VAL A 107 -15.25 -8.25 12.08
CA VAL A 107 -15.27 -9.44 11.21
C VAL A 107 -16.44 -10.36 11.54
N ILE A 108 -17.22 -10.72 10.52
CA ILE A 108 -18.31 -11.70 10.57
C ILE A 108 -17.85 -12.98 9.88
N ILE A 109 -18.10 -14.12 10.54
CA ILE A 109 -17.94 -15.44 9.95
C ILE A 109 -19.26 -15.82 9.28
N GLY A 110 -19.25 -15.77 7.96
CA GLY A 110 -20.35 -16.19 7.10
C GLY A 110 -20.45 -17.70 6.93
N LYS A 111 -21.44 -18.09 6.13
CA LYS A 111 -21.65 -19.47 5.69
C LYS A 111 -20.43 -19.92 4.87
N GLU A 112 -20.13 -21.22 4.89
CA GLU A 112 -18.97 -21.80 4.18
C GLU A 112 -17.63 -21.10 4.49
N ASN A 113 -17.46 -20.63 5.73
CA ASN A 113 -16.27 -19.92 6.21
C ASN A 113 -15.95 -18.61 5.48
N TYR A 114 -16.86 -18.05 4.67
CA TYR A 114 -16.65 -16.74 4.06
C TYR A 114 -16.55 -15.67 5.15
N LEU A 115 -15.47 -14.88 5.14
CA LEU A 115 -15.30 -13.77 6.06
C LEU A 115 -15.84 -12.48 5.43
N TYR A 116 -16.56 -11.68 6.22
CA TYR A 116 -17.07 -10.38 5.83
C TYR A 116 -16.70 -9.32 6.85
N GLU A 117 -16.43 -8.11 6.39
CA GLU A 117 -16.35 -6.95 7.28
C GLU A 117 -17.73 -6.31 7.41
N THR A 118 -18.15 -6.05 8.65
CA THR A 118 -19.47 -5.46 9.02
C THR A 118 -19.85 -4.27 8.16
N GLY A 119 -18.92 -3.33 7.92
CA GLY A 119 -19.19 -2.12 7.13
C GLY A 119 -19.67 -2.39 5.70
N TYR A 120 -19.28 -3.49 5.06
CA TYR A 120 -19.78 -3.83 3.72
C TYR A 120 -21.21 -4.37 3.76
N ILE A 121 -21.57 -5.09 4.83
CA ILE A 121 -22.93 -5.59 5.04
C ILE A 121 -23.85 -4.42 5.42
N ASP A 122 -23.38 -3.53 6.28
CA ASP A 122 -24.12 -2.31 6.66
C ASP A 122 -24.40 -1.42 5.45
N ALA A 123 -23.42 -1.26 4.55
CA ALA A 123 -23.61 -0.51 3.31
C ALA A 123 -24.62 -1.18 2.36
N LEU A 124 -24.56 -2.51 2.21
CA LEU A 124 -25.54 -3.29 1.45
C LEU A 124 -26.96 -3.13 2.02
N ASN A 125 -27.08 -3.09 3.34
CA ASN A 125 -28.34 -2.90 4.07
C ASN A 125 -28.84 -1.46 4.08
N GLY A 126 -28.11 -0.51 3.48
CA GLY A 126 -28.49 0.90 3.47
C GLY A 126 -28.29 1.65 4.80
N VAL A 127 -27.58 1.06 5.77
CA VAL A 127 -27.33 1.67 7.10
C VAL A 127 -26.61 3.02 6.96
N PHE A 128 -25.72 3.15 5.96
CA PHE A 128 -24.97 4.38 5.69
C PHE A 128 -25.67 5.34 4.72
N PHE A 129 -26.94 5.12 4.38
CA PHE A 129 -27.64 5.96 3.41
C PHE A 129 -27.70 7.40 3.91
N MET A 130 -27.10 8.33 3.15
CA MET A 130 -26.98 9.73 3.58
C MET A 130 -28.22 10.58 3.35
N GLY A 131 -29.20 10.05 2.60
CA GLY A 131 -30.33 10.83 2.11
C GLY A 131 -30.05 11.48 0.75
N HIS A 132 -31.09 11.60 -0.06
CA HIS A 132 -31.02 12.11 -1.43
C HIS A 132 -30.39 13.51 -1.52
N SER A 133 -30.65 14.41 -0.56
CA SER A 133 -30.09 15.77 -0.57
C SER A 133 -28.57 15.75 -0.48
N ALA A 134 -28.00 15.07 0.52
CA ALA A 134 -26.54 15.02 0.71
C ALA A 134 -25.82 14.31 -0.45
N LEU A 135 -26.46 13.29 -1.02
CA LEU A 135 -25.93 12.58 -2.18
C LEU A 135 -25.98 13.45 -3.45
N ASN A 136 -27.07 14.19 -3.68
CA ASN A 136 -27.17 15.18 -4.77
C ASN A 136 -26.10 16.27 -4.63
N ASP A 137 -25.89 16.80 -3.43
CA ASP A 137 -24.85 17.82 -3.18
C ASP A 137 -23.46 17.29 -3.53
N THR A 138 -23.19 16.01 -3.27
CA THR A 138 -21.94 15.36 -3.67
C THR A 138 -21.83 15.27 -5.19
N VAL A 139 -22.90 14.85 -5.87
CA VAL A 139 -22.92 14.76 -7.35
C VAL A 139 -22.73 16.13 -8.00
N GLU A 140 -23.32 17.21 -7.47
CA GLU A 140 -23.11 18.56 -8.00
C GLU A 140 -21.67 19.03 -7.82
N LYS A 141 -21.02 18.72 -6.69
CA LYS A 141 -19.57 18.99 -6.50
C LYS A 141 -18.72 18.22 -7.52
N ILE A 142 -19.07 16.96 -7.77
CA ILE A 142 -18.38 16.14 -8.78
C ILE A 142 -18.54 16.75 -10.17
N LYS A 143 -19.74 17.16 -10.57
CA LYS A 143 -20.01 17.81 -11.87
C LYS A 143 -19.21 19.11 -12.03
N LEU A 144 -19.19 19.93 -10.98
CA LEU A 144 -18.44 21.18 -10.98
C LEU A 144 -16.93 20.92 -11.12
N LEU A 145 -16.40 19.96 -10.36
CA LEU A 145 -14.99 19.58 -10.46
C LEU A 145 -14.67 19.02 -11.85
N ASN A 146 -15.50 18.12 -12.38
CA ASN A 146 -15.32 17.54 -13.72
C ASN A 146 -15.21 18.65 -14.77
N SER A 147 -16.12 19.62 -14.74
CA SER A 147 -16.13 20.75 -15.68
C SER A 147 -14.86 21.60 -15.59
N LYS A 148 -14.38 21.88 -14.36
CA LYS A 148 -13.12 22.61 -14.15
C LYS A 148 -11.90 21.83 -14.64
N LEU A 149 -11.86 20.53 -14.38
CA LEU A 149 -10.78 19.65 -14.84
C LEU A 149 -10.78 19.53 -16.37
N GLU A 150 -11.95 19.42 -17.01
CA GLU A 150 -12.06 19.38 -18.47
C GLU A 150 -11.58 20.67 -19.13
N ALA A 151 -11.89 21.83 -18.54
CA ALA A 151 -11.38 23.13 -19.01
C ALA A 151 -9.84 23.22 -18.94
N LEU A 152 -9.21 22.46 -18.03
CA LEU A 152 -7.75 22.32 -17.91
C LEU A 152 -7.19 21.16 -18.76
N GLY A 153 -8.02 20.53 -19.60
CA GLY A 153 -7.63 19.40 -20.44
C GLY A 153 -7.37 18.10 -19.66
N LYS A 154 -7.86 18.02 -18.41
CA LYS A 154 -7.70 16.86 -17.52
C LYS A 154 -8.94 15.96 -17.62
N LYS A 155 -8.77 14.69 -17.30
CA LYS A 155 -9.85 13.70 -17.35
C LYS A 155 -10.06 13.06 -15.99
N MET A 156 -11.29 13.09 -15.51
CA MET A 156 -11.68 12.44 -14.26
C MET A 156 -12.44 11.14 -14.54
N LEU A 157 -12.15 10.11 -13.75
CA LEU A 157 -12.85 8.82 -13.79
C LEU A 157 -13.23 8.41 -12.37
N ILE A 158 -14.51 8.08 -12.16
CA ILE A 158 -15.00 7.54 -10.89
C ILE A 158 -15.19 6.03 -11.02
N VAL A 159 -14.66 5.28 -10.06
CA VAL A 159 -14.78 3.82 -10.02
C VAL A 159 -15.51 3.42 -8.75
N LEU A 160 -16.69 2.82 -8.92
CA LEU A 160 -17.40 2.14 -7.85
C LEU A 160 -16.78 0.75 -7.73
N ALA A 161 -15.86 0.59 -6.77
CA ALA A 161 -15.18 -0.68 -6.53
C ALA A 161 -16.19 -1.76 -6.06
N PRO A 162 -15.97 -3.04 -6.41
CA PRO A 162 -16.94 -4.07 -6.12
C PRO A 162 -16.98 -4.40 -4.62
N SER A 163 -18.14 -4.81 -4.14
CA SER A 163 -18.37 -5.23 -2.76
C SER A 163 -18.58 -6.74 -2.69
N LYS A 164 -17.78 -7.42 -1.86
CA LYS A 164 -17.97 -8.85 -1.58
C LYS A 164 -19.37 -9.14 -1.02
N ALA A 165 -19.88 -8.26 -0.15
CA ALA A 165 -21.21 -8.42 0.43
C ALA A 165 -22.31 -8.39 -0.64
N ARG A 166 -22.17 -7.51 -1.65
CA ARG A 166 -23.11 -7.39 -2.76
C ARG A 166 -22.96 -8.51 -3.80
N VAL A 167 -21.73 -8.93 -4.08
CA VAL A 167 -21.45 -9.98 -5.08
C VAL A 167 -21.77 -11.36 -4.53
N TYR A 168 -21.51 -11.61 -3.24
CA TYR A 168 -21.75 -12.88 -2.55
C TYR A 168 -22.66 -12.72 -1.32
N PRO A 169 -23.90 -12.22 -1.45
CA PRO A 169 -24.80 -12.08 -0.31
C PRO A 169 -25.25 -13.43 0.25
N GLU A 170 -25.25 -14.50 -0.57
CA GLU A 170 -25.71 -15.82 -0.18
C GLU A 170 -24.92 -16.46 0.97
N PHE A 171 -23.65 -16.05 1.15
CA PHE A 171 -22.81 -16.54 2.25
C PHE A 171 -22.84 -15.64 3.49
N ILE A 172 -23.59 -14.53 3.47
CA ILE A 172 -23.85 -13.74 4.68
C ILE A 172 -24.88 -14.50 5.54
N PRO A 173 -24.73 -14.57 6.88
CA PRO A 173 -25.76 -15.15 7.73
C PRO A 173 -27.04 -14.32 7.69
N ASP A 174 -28.19 -14.97 7.56
CA ASP A 174 -29.47 -14.29 7.29
C ASP A 174 -29.85 -13.27 8.37
N SER A 175 -29.39 -13.47 9.62
CA SER A 175 -29.57 -12.53 10.73
C SER A 175 -28.96 -11.15 10.51
N TYR A 176 -28.04 -11.01 9.55
CA TYR A 176 -27.41 -9.74 9.20
C TYR A 176 -28.02 -9.09 7.96
N LEU A 177 -28.95 -9.73 7.25
CA LEU A 177 -29.54 -9.19 6.04
C LEU A 177 -30.90 -8.55 6.33
N ILE A 178 -31.09 -7.32 5.85
CA ILE A 178 -32.35 -6.61 5.96
C ILE A 178 -33.16 -6.81 4.67
N SER A 179 -34.43 -7.22 4.82
CA SER A 179 -35.35 -7.36 3.68
C SER A 179 -35.93 -6.01 3.27
N GLY A 180 -36.09 -5.80 1.95
CA GLY A 180 -36.77 -4.60 1.43
C GLY A 180 -35.96 -3.30 1.51
N VAL A 181 -34.63 -3.38 1.52
CA VAL A 181 -33.75 -2.21 1.45
C VAL A 181 -34.07 -1.41 0.18
N GLN A 182 -34.55 -0.18 0.34
CA GLN A 182 -34.96 0.68 -0.78
C GLN A 182 -33.87 1.64 -1.23
N ASN A 183 -33.02 2.09 -0.30
CA ASN A 183 -32.08 3.18 -0.53
C ASN A 183 -30.69 2.81 -0.03
N THR A 184 -29.72 2.76 -0.93
CA THR A 184 -28.30 2.66 -0.60
C THR A 184 -27.54 3.78 -1.31
N ASN A 185 -26.38 4.18 -0.77
CA ASN A 185 -25.52 5.15 -1.45
C ASN A 185 -25.06 4.62 -2.81
N TYR A 186 -24.81 3.31 -2.92
CA TYR A 186 -24.41 2.67 -4.17
C TYR A 186 -25.47 2.80 -5.26
N ASP A 187 -26.71 2.41 -4.97
CA ASP A 187 -27.79 2.43 -5.97
C ASP A 187 -28.05 3.88 -6.43
N PHE A 188 -28.00 4.84 -5.50
CA PHE A 188 -28.09 6.26 -5.84
C PHE A 188 -26.94 6.72 -6.74
N TYR A 189 -25.68 6.51 -6.36
CA TYR A 189 -24.53 7.04 -7.11
C TYR A 189 -24.41 6.40 -8.49
N LYS A 190 -24.69 5.09 -8.61
CA LYS A 190 -24.72 4.41 -9.91
C LYS A 190 -25.65 5.12 -10.90
N GLU A 191 -26.85 5.47 -10.46
CA GLU A 191 -27.83 6.14 -11.29
C GLU A 191 -27.49 7.62 -11.52
N ALA A 192 -27.09 8.32 -10.47
CA ALA A 192 -26.80 9.76 -10.53
C ALA A 192 -25.55 10.08 -11.37
N LEU A 193 -24.48 9.28 -11.27
CA LEU A 193 -23.27 9.46 -12.08
C LEU A 193 -23.56 9.24 -13.57
N ARG A 194 -24.37 8.23 -13.89
CA ARG A 194 -24.85 7.96 -15.25
C ARG A 194 -25.71 9.10 -15.79
N ALA A 195 -26.69 9.54 -15.02
CA ALA A 195 -27.59 10.64 -15.41
C ALA A 195 -26.83 11.96 -15.61
N ALA A 196 -25.78 12.19 -14.82
CA ALA A 196 -24.92 13.38 -14.92
C ALA A 196 -23.89 13.30 -16.07
N GLY A 197 -23.78 12.18 -16.79
CA GLY A 197 -22.78 12.00 -17.85
C GLY A 197 -21.33 11.99 -17.35
N ILE A 198 -21.10 11.69 -16.07
CA ILE A 198 -19.77 11.60 -15.50
C ILE A 198 -19.13 10.27 -15.92
N ASN A 199 -17.89 10.29 -16.39
CA ASN A 199 -17.15 9.07 -16.70
C ASN A 199 -17.01 8.21 -15.44
N HIS A 200 -17.58 7.01 -15.48
CA HIS A 200 -17.53 6.08 -14.35
C HIS A 200 -17.48 4.61 -14.78
N ILE A 201 -16.95 3.76 -13.90
CA ILE A 201 -16.99 2.30 -14.01
C ILE A 201 -17.69 1.74 -12.78
N ASP A 202 -18.68 0.88 -13.01
CA ASP A 202 -19.42 0.16 -11.95
C ASP A 202 -18.97 -1.31 -11.89
N PHE A 203 -17.97 -1.59 -11.06
CA PHE A 203 -17.46 -2.97 -10.92
C PHE A 203 -18.41 -3.88 -10.16
N ASN A 204 -19.34 -3.35 -9.35
CA ASN A 204 -20.40 -4.16 -8.75
C ASN A 204 -21.27 -4.80 -9.84
N SER A 205 -21.74 -4.03 -10.82
CA SER A 205 -22.52 -4.57 -11.94
C SER A 205 -21.70 -5.55 -12.79
N ILE A 206 -20.43 -5.23 -13.07
CA ILE A 206 -19.52 -6.11 -13.84
C ILE A 206 -19.33 -7.45 -13.12
N PHE A 207 -19.06 -7.44 -11.82
CA PHE A 207 -18.78 -8.64 -11.04
C PHE A 207 -20.04 -9.48 -10.84
N LEU A 208 -21.20 -8.86 -10.62
CA LEU A 208 -22.48 -9.58 -10.55
C LEU A 208 -22.80 -10.32 -11.85
N ASN A 209 -22.50 -9.71 -13.00
CA ASN A 209 -22.66 -10.39 -14.29
C ASN A 209 -21.64 -11.52 -14.45
N LYS A 210 -20.37 -11.24 -14.14
CA LYS A 210 -19.26 -12.18 -14.28
C LYS A 210 -19.39 -13.40 -13.36
N LYS A 211 -19.96 -13.24 -12.16
CA LYS A 211 -20.18 -14.31 -11.17
C LYS A 211 -20.90 -15.52 -11.77
N LYS A 212 -21.81 -15.30 -12.74
CA LYS A 212 -22.61 -16.36 -13.38
C LYS A 212 -21.79 -17.32 -14.23
N THR A 213 -20.64 -16.88 -14.74
CA THR A 213 -19.84 -17.63 -15.73
C THR A 213 -18.38 -17.76 -15.33
N SER A 214 -17.94 -17.14 -14.23
CA SER A 214 -16.54 -17.12 -13.84
C SER A 214 -16.08 -18.52 -13.40
N LYS A 215 -14.96 -18.98 -13.98
CA LYS A 215 -14.24 -20.17 -13.50
C LYS A 215 -13.60 -19.92 -12.14
N TYR A 216 -13.13 -18.69 -11.90
CA TYR A 216 -12.35 -18.32 -10.72
C TYR A 216 -13.16 -17.49 -9.73
N LEU A 217 -12.81 -17.57 -8.45
CA LEU A 217 -13.43 -16.75 -7.42
C LEU A 217 -13.14 -15.26 -7.64
N LEU A 218 -14.19 -14.44 -7.63
CA LEU A 218 -14.09 -12.99 -7.75
C LEU A 218 -13.62 -12.29 -6.47
N PHE A 219 -13.86 -12.92 -5.33
CA PHE A 219 -13.35 -12.52 -4.02
C PHE A 219 -12.82 -13.76 -3.30
N PRO A 220 -11.71 -13.67 -2.56
CA PRO A 220 -11.24 -14.73 -1.67
C PRO A 220 -12.30 -15.01 -0.59
N GLN A 221 -12.44 -16.27 -0.16
CA GLN A 221 -13.34 -16.60 0.95
C GLN A 221 -12.89 -15.92 2.24
N LEU A 222 -11.57 -15.89 2.46
CA LEU A 222 -10.92 -15.50 3.70
C LEU A 222 -10.31 -14.09 3.68
N GLY A 223 -10.65 -13.29 2.67
CA GLY A 223 -10.24 -11.89 2.54
C GLY A 223 -11.38 -10.97 2.12
N VAL A 224 -11.17 -9.65 2.24
CA VAL A 224 -12.19 -8.62 1.91
C VAL A 224 -12.03 -8.03 0.51
N HIS A 225 -10.79 -7.97 0.01
CA HIS A 225 -10.49 -7.40 -1.31
C HIS A 225 -10.96 -8.31 -2.46
N TRP A 226 -11.11 -7.75 -3.66
CA TRP A 226 -11.24 -8.55 -4.88
C TRP A 226 -10.10 -9.56 -5.01
N SER A 227 -10.30 -10.66 -5.74
CA SER A 227 -9.21 -11.61 -5.97
C SER A 227 -8.11 -10.98 -6.83
N ARG A 228 -6.88 -11.51 -6.73
CA ARG A 228 -5.76 -11.06 -7.57
C ARG A 228 -6.10 -10.97 -9.05
N MET A 229 -6.72 -12.03 -9.55
CA MET A 229 -7.15 -12.12 -10.95
C MET A 229 -8.08 -10.95 -11.32
N GLU A 230 -9.02 -10.64 -10.44
CA GLU A 230 -9.99 -9.57 -10.69
C GLU A 230 -9.41 -8.17 -10.49
N ALA A 231 -8.44 -7.99 -9.59
CA ALA A 231 -7.68 -6.75 -9.46
C ALA A 231 -6.95 -6.40 -10.76
N ILE A 232 -6.32 -7.39 -11.40
CA ILE A 232 -5.62 -7.24 -12.69
C ILE A 232 -6.60 -6.91 -13.82
N HIS A 233 -7.73 -7.62 -13.91
CA HIS A 233 -8.77 -7.30 -14.90
C HIS A 233 -9.37 -5.90 -14.69
N ALA A 234 -9.57 -5.50 -13.43
CA ALA A 234 -10.06 -4.17 -13.10
C ALA A 234 -9.05 -3.09 -13.52
N ALA A 235 -7.75 -3.31 -13.25
CA ALA A 235 -6.69 -2.41 -13.69
C ALA A 235 -6.67 -2.24 -15.22
N ASP A 236 -6.69 -3.34 -15.96
CA ASP A 236 -6.72 -3.31 -17.44
C ASP A 236 -7.96 -2.56 -17.97
N THR A 237 -9.13 -2.80 -17.36
CA THR A 237 -10.37 -2.11 -17.70
C THR A 237 -10.28 -0.61 -17.42
N ILE A 238 -9.72 -0.23 -16.26
CA ILE A 238 -9.49 1.18 -15.88
C ILE A 238 -8.54 1.83 -16.89
N PHE A 239 -7.40 1.21 -17.21
CA PHE A 239 -6.41 1.79 -18.12
C PHE A 239 -6.95 1.95 -19.54
N LYS A 240 -7.68 0.95 -20.06
CA LYS A 240 -8.37 1.07 -21.36
C LYS A 240 -9.39 2.20 -21.36
N HIS A 241 -10.15 2.38 -20.28
CA HIS A 241 -11.10 3.47 -20.14
C HIS A 241 -10.41 4.85 -20.09
N LEU A 242 -9.32 4.98 -19.32
CA LEU A 242 -8.50 6.20 -19.27
C LEU A 242 -7.91 6.52 -20.65
N SER A 243 -7.40 5.51 -21.36
CA SER A 243 -6.90 5.63 -22.74
C SER A 243 -7.98 6.21 -23.67
N TYR A 244 -9.21 5.68 -23.58
CA TYR A 244 -10.36 6.13 -24.36
C TYR A 244 -10.74 7.59 -24.07
N ILE A 245 -10.99 7.95 -22.80
CA ILE A 245 -11.41 9.31 -22.44
C ILE A 245 -10.28 10.35 -22.62
N GLY A 246 -9.04 9.91 -22.48
CA GLY A 246 -7.84 10.72 -22.69
C GLY A 246 -7.44 10.87 -24.15
N LYS A 247 -8.07 10.13 -25.06
CA LYS A 247 -7.71 10.06 -26.49
C LYS A 247 -6.21 9.82 -26.68
N CYS A 248 -5.67 8.91 -25.89
CA CYS A 248 -4.27 8.53 -25.91
C CYS A 248 -4.15 7.01 -25.96
N ASN A 249 -2.94 6.51 -26.13
CA ASN A 249 -2.62 5.10 -26.19
C ASN A 249 -1.77 4.72 -24.97
N LEU A 250 -2.45 4.26 -23.91
CA LEU A 250 -1.82 3.76 -22.69
C LEU A 250 -1.45 2.28 -22.80
N PRO A 251 -0.38 1.82 -22.13
CA PRO A 251 -0.03 0.41 -22.03
C PRO A 251 -1.19 -0.50 -21.57
N THR A 252 -1.21 -1.72 -22.09
CA THR A 252 -2.21 -2.77 -21.83
C THR A 252 -1.60 -3.95 -21.10
N ILE A 253 -2.43 -4.73 -20.41
CA ILE A 253 -1.97 -5.84 -19.58
C ILE A 253 -2.31 -7.16 -20.27
N ASP A 254 -1.28 -7.98 -20.46
CA ASP A 254 -1.40 -9.33 -20.97
C ASP A 254 -1.25 -10.35 -19.84
N ILE A 255 -2.19 -11.29 -19.76
CA ILE A 255 -2.12 -12.42 -18.82
C ILE A 255 -1.38 -13.56 -19.51
N LEU A 256 -0.19 -13.89 -19.02
CA LEU A 256 0.68 -14.91 -19.61
C LEU A 256 0.35 -16.32 -19.13
N ASN A 257 0.05 -16.45 -17.85
CA ASN A 257 -0.27 -17.71 -17.20
C ASN A 257 -1.18 -17.47 -15.99
N ILE A 258 -1.93 -18.50 -15.60
CA ILE A 258 -2.78 -18.48 -14.40
C ILE A 258 -2.46 -19.72 -13.57
N GLU A 259 -1.99 -19.52 -12.34
CA GLU A 259 -1.73 -20.60 -11.40
C GLU A 259 -2.84 -20.67 -10.35
N GLU A 260 -3.44 -21.84 -10.16
CA GLU A 260 -4.41 -22.09 -9.10
C GLU A 260 -3.69 -22.66 -7.87
N LYS A 261 -3.68 -21.91 -6.77
CA LYS A 261 -2.96 -22.27 -5.54
C LYS A 261 -3.91 -22.62 -4.40
N ASP A 262 -3.50 -23.59 -3.58
CA ASP A 262 -4.10 -23.93 -2.28
C ASP A 262 -3.59 -23.03 -1.13
N SER A 263 -2.78 -22.02 -1.46
CA SER A 263 -2.29 -21.01 -0.53
C SER A 263 -2.78 -19.62 -0.94
N LEU A 264 -3.06 -18.75 0.03
CA LEU A 264 -3.44 -17.36 -0.22
C LEU A 264 -2.21 -16.45 -0.23
N GLU A 265 -2.20 -15.47 -1.14
CA GLU A 265 -1.21 -14.40 -1.18
C GLU A 265 -1.85 -13.06 -0.82
N SER A 266 -1.20 -12.25 0.02
CA SER A 266 -1.68 -10.91 0.39
C SER A 266 -2.01 -10.04 -0.84
N PRO A 267 -3.15 -9.31 -0.87
CA PRO A 267 -4.12 -9.16 0.22
C PRO A 267 -5.26 -10.21 0.27
N ASP A 268 -5.19 -11.33 -0.45
CA ASP A 268 -6.27 -12.33 -0.47
C ASP A 268 -6.47 -13.03 0.91
N ASP A 269 -5.49 -12.89 1.82
CA ASP A 269 -5.44 -13.46 3.17
C ASP A 269 -5.67 -12.43 4.30
N ASP A 270 -6.03 -11.19 3.96
CA ASP A 270 -6.00 -10.07 4.90
C ASP A 270 -6.93 -10.23 6.12
N MET A 271 -8.16 -10.70 5.90
CA MET A 271 -9.11 -10.91 6.97
C MET A 271 -8.70 -12.10 7.84
N ILE A 272 -8.35 -13.25 7.26
CA ILE A 272 -7.97 -14.44 8.06
C ILE A 272 -6.76 -14.19 8.95
N LEU A 273 -5.81 -13.38 8.49
CA LEU A 273 -4.69 -12.95 9.31
C LEU A 273 -5.15 -12.21 10.58
N SER A 274 -6.19 -11.36 10.49
CA SER A 274 -6.73 -10.61 11.62
C SER A 274 -7.40 -11.50 12.68
N LEU A 275 -7.95 -12.66 12.31
CA LEU A 275 -8.56 -13.59 13.26
C LEU A 275 -7.53 -14.21 14.21
N ASN A 276 -6.24 -14.19 13.84
CA ASN A 276 -5.17 -14.80 14.62
C ASN A 276 -5.50 -16.25 15.04
N LEU A 277 -5.91 -17.10 14.09
CA LEU A 277 -6.14 -18.52 14.38
C LEU A 277 -4.82 -19.31 14.42
N LEU A 278 -4.83 -20.47 15.08
CA LEU A 278 -3.72 -21.44 15.02
C LEU A 278 -3.77 -22.23 13.71
N LYS A 279 -4.98 -22.62 13.30
CA LYS A 279 -5.26 -23.34 12.06
C LYS A 279 -6.36 -22.61 11.30
N TRP A 280 -6.08 -22.27 10.06
CA TRP A 280 -7.07 -21.63 9.18
C TRP A 280 -8.17 -22.64 8.83
N PRO A 281 -9.42 -22.17 8.63
CA PRO A 281 -10.48 -23.02 8.12
C PRO A 281 -10.18 -23.44 6.68
N ASP A 282 -10.84 -24.48 6.19
CA ASP A 282 -10.73 -24.89 4.79
C ASP A 282 -11.26 -23.78 3.87
N TYR A 283 -10.56 -23.57 2.75
CA TYR A 283 -10.90 -22.61 1.73
C TYR A 283 -10.62 -23.14 0.32
N LYS A 284 -11.26 -22.55 -0.67
CA LYS A 284 -11.12 -22.86 -2.09
C LYS A 284 -9.85 -22.26 -2.68
N LYS A 285 -9.30 -22.93 -3.70
CA LYS A 285 -8.15 -22.46 -4.48
C LYS A 285 -8.39 -21.06 -5.06
N MET A 286 -7.31 -20.29 -5.13
CA MET A 286 -7.29 -18.95 -5.72
C MET A 286 -6.41 -18.91 -6.96
N ALA A 287 -6.81 -18.08 -7.93
CA ALA A 287 -6.11 -17.89 -9.19
C ALA A 287 -5.16 -16.69 -9.13
N TYR A 288 -3.88 -16.96 -9.39
CA TYR A 288 -2.80 -15.97 -9.38
C TYR A 288 -2.21 -15.84 -10.79
N PRO A 289 -2.49 -14.72 -11.50
CA PRO A 289 -1.97 -14.52 -12.85
C PRO A 289 -0.51 -14.08 -12.84
N THR A 290 0.27 -14.60 -13.79
CA THR A 290 1.51 -13.96 -14.23
C THR A 290 1.18 -13.01 -15.38
N ILE A 291 1.65 -11.77 -15.30
CA ILE A 291 1.31 -10.71 -16.25
C ILE A 291 2.54 -10.15 -16.96
N ALA A 292 2.32 -9.56 -18.14
CA ALA A 292 3.24 -8.63 -18.78
C ALA A 292 2.50 -7.35 -19.16
N VAL A 293 3.22 -6.21 -19.14
CA VAL A 293 2.68 -4.94 -19.61
C VAL A 293 3.24 -4.64 -21.00
N ASN A 294 2.34 -4.43 -21.96
CA ASN A 294 2.72 -4.16 -23.33
C ASN A 294 3.14 -2.69 -23.50
N GLN A 295 4.46 -2.47 -23.59
CA GLN A 295 5.08 -1.14 -23.69
C GLN A 295 5.07 -0.53 -25.11
N THR A 296 4.39 -1.15 -26.08
CA THR A 296 4.32 -0.59 -27.45
C THR A 296 3.53 0.71 -27.53
N GLN A 297 2.73 1.01 -26.49
CA GLN A 297 1.88 2.18 -26.35
C GLN A 297 2.63 3.25 -25.57
N LYS A 298 2.87 4.43 -26.17
CA LYS A 298 3.92 5.37 -25.73
C LYS A 298 3.44 6.71 -25.20
N ASP A 299 2.13 6.95 -25.10
CA ASP A 299 1.67 8.25 -24.63
C ASP A 299 1.99 8.40 -23.15
N LYS A 300 2.94 9.29 -22.87
CA LYS A 300 3.38 9.62 -21.53
C LYS A 300 2.28 10.43 -20.84
N LYS A 301 1.57 9.79 -19.92
CA LYS A 301 0.51 10.38 -19.12
C LYS A 301 0.79 10.21 -17.64
N SER A 302 0.38 11.20 -16.85
CA SER A 302 0.45 11.13 -15.39
C SER A 302 -0.94 10.90 -14.79
N CYS A 303 -1.03 10.13 -13.72
CA CYS A 303 -2.30 9.75 -13.09
C CYS A 303 -2.26 9.92 -11.56
N MET A 304 -3.19 10.69 -11.02
CA MET A 304 -3.46 10.72 -9.59
C MET A 304 -4.64 9.80 -9.28
N VAL A 305 -4.47 8.96 -8.27
CA VAL A 305 -5.48 8.01 -7.79
C VAL A 305 -5.85 8.32 -6.34
N ILE A 306 -7.11 8.68 -6.10
CA ILE A 306 -7.70 8.82 -4.77
C ILE A 306 -8.47 7.54 -4.50
N SER A 307 -8.01 6.73 -3.54
CA SER A 307 -8.63 5.43 -3.28
C SER A 307 -8.48 4.97 -1.84
N ASP A 308 -9.33 4.01 -1.46
CA ASP A 308 -9.13 3.12 -0.32
C ASP A 308 -8.17 1.97 -0.67
N SER A 309 -8.19 0.90 0.15
CA SER A 309 -7.25 -0.22 0.08
C SER A 309 -7.40 -1.09 -1.18
N PHE A 310 -8.47 -0.93 -1.98
CA PHE A 310 -8.65 -1.73 -3.20
C PHE A 310 -7.61 -1.44 -4.28
N TRP A 311 -7.11 -0.20 -4.36
CA TRP A 311 -6.02 0.13 -5.27
C TRP A 311 -4.66 -0.46 -4.84
N TRP A 312 -4.57 -0.99 -3.62
CA TRP A 312 -3.28 -1.22 -2.99
C TRP A 312 -2.52 -2.41 -3.57
N ASP A 313 -3.23 -3.47 -3.95
CA ASP A 313 -2.65 -4.59 -4.67
C ASP A 313 -2.11 -4.19 -6.05
N ILE A 314 -2.89 -3.38 -6.77
CA ILE A 314 -2.49 -2.87 -8.10
C ILE A 314 -1.24 -1.99 -7.97
N TYR A 315 -1.24 -1.06 -7.03
CA TYR A 315 -0.12 -0.15 -6.80
C TYR A 315 1.14 -0.86 -6.31
N SER A 316 1.04 -1.71 -5.28
CA SER A 316 2.20 -2.35 -4.63
C SER A 316 2.97 -3.30 -5.56
N ARG A 317 2.34 -3.75 -6.65
CA ARG A 317 2.97 -4.53 -7.71
C ARG A 317 3.70 -3.69 -8.76
N GLY A 318 3.74 -2.36 -8.58
CA GLY A 318 4.39 -1.45 -9.52
C GLY A 318 3.68 -1.37 -10.88
N LEU A 319 2.42 -1.80 -10.97
CA LEU A 319 1.68 -1.81 -12.23
C LEU A 319 1.43 -0.39 -12.77
N PRO A 320 1.02 0.60 -11.95
CA PRO A 320 0.91 1.98 -12.41
C PRO A 320 2.23 2.57 -12.94
N ASN A 321 3.38 2.15 -12.40
CA ASN A 321 4.71 2.60 -12.84
C ASN A 321 5.08 2.11 -14.24
N GLN A 322 4.40 1.05 -14.72
CA GLN A 322 4.59 0.52 -16.07
C GLN A 322 3.61 1.12 -17.08
N VAL A 323 2.59 1.86 -16.62
CA VAL A 323 1.51 2.41 -17.46
C VAL A 323 1.59 3.93 -17.55
N PHE A 324 1.93 4.60 -16.45
CA PHE A 324 2.00 6.06 -16.36
C PHE A 324 3.44 6.54 -16.22
N GLU A 325 3.74 7.70 -16.80
CA GLU A 325 5.05 8.35 -16.61
C GLU A 325 5.24 8.76 -15.15
N ASN A 326 4.17 9.24 -14.52
CA ASN A 326 4.11 9.47 -13.08
C ASN A 326 2.77 9.03 -12.54
N ASN A 327 2.76 8.49 -11.32
CA ASN A 327 1.51 8.22 -10.64
C ASN A 327 1.56 8.59 -9.16
N GLU A 328 0.40 8.97 -8.65
CA GLU A 328 0.17 9.28 -7.25
C GLU A 328 -0.98 8.43 -6.72
N PHE A 329 -0.85 7.99 -5.49
CA PHE A 329 -1.85 7.27 -4.74
C PHE A 329 -2.12 8.00 -3.42
N TRP A 330 -3.27 8.67 -3.38
CA TRP A 330 -3.80 9.44 -2.27
C TRP A 330 -4.72 8.52 -1.47
N TYR A 331 -4.15 7.85 -0.48
CA TYR A 331 -4.81 6.81 0.30
C TYR A 331 -5.71 7.44 1.37
N TYR A 332 -7.03 7.21 1.24
CA TYR A 332 -8.08 7.79 2.09
C TYR A 332 -8.04 9.32 2.23
N LEU A 333 -7.35 10.03 1.32
CA LEU A 333 -7.05 11.46 1.46
C LEU A 333 -6.34 11.82 2.78
N THR A 334 -5.60 10.87 3.37
CA THR A 334 -4.84 11.07 4.62
C THR A 334 -3.34 10.98 4.41
N GLU A 335 -2.91 10.19 3.44
CA GLU A 335 -1.52 10.06 3.05
C GLU A 335 -1.38 10.06 1.53
N ILE A 336 -0.30 10.67 1.05
CA ILE A 336 0.08 10.60 -0.36
C ILE A 336 1.29 9.70 -0.51
N ARG A 337 1.20 8.79 -1.48
CA ARG A 337 2.30 7.95 -1.97
C ARG A 337 2.46 8.22 -3.45
N SER A 338 3.66 8.47 -3.93
CA SER A 338 3.84 8.74 -5.36
C SER A 338 5.17 8.19 -5.85
N THR A 339 5.26 8.00 -7.16
CA THR A 339 6.55 7.84 -7.85
C THR A 339 7.39 9.12 -7.87
N SER A 340 6.89 10.22 -7.29
CA SER A 340 7.55 11.52 -7.21
C SER A 340 8.13 11.85 -5.82
N PHE A 341 7.68 11.20 -4.73
CA PHE A 341 8.10 11.55 -3.36
C PHE A 341 8.17 10.32 -2.43
N LEU A 342 9.39 10.05 -1.96
CA LEU A 342 9.77 8.87 -1.16
C LEU A 342 9.32 8.84 0.31
N ASN A 343 8.49 9.79 0.76
CA ASN A 343 7.97 9.78 2.12
C ASN A 343 6.46 10.00 2.12
N LYS A 344 5.79 9.28 3.02
CA LYS A 344 4.40 9.55 3.43
C LYS A 344 4.32 11.02 3.82
N LYS A 345 3.62 11.83 3.02
CA LYS A 345 3.26 13.20 3.39
C LYS A 345 1.81 13.23 3.85
N LEU A 346 1.57 13.96 4.93
CA LEU A 346 0.22 14.32 5.35
C LEU A 346 -0.31 15.37 4.38
N ILE A 347 -1.60 15.30 4.08
CA ILE A 347 -2.20 16.14 3.05
C ILE A 347 -2.23 17.64 3.42
N ASP A 348 -2.19 17.94 4.72
CA ASP A 348 -2.26 19.32 5.24
C ASP A 348 -1.06 20.18 4.80
N ASP A 349 0.05 19.56 4.41
CA ASP A 349 1.28 20.24 3.98
C ASP A 349 1.41 20.36 2.44
N ILE A 350 0.32 20.11 1.69
CA ILE A 350 0.41 19.83 0.25
C ILE A 350 -0.42 20.82 -0.57
N ASP A 351 0.20 21.35 -1.63
CA ASP A 351 -0.49 22.17 -2.62
C ASP A 351 -1.24 21.26 -3.61
N VAL A 352 -2.49 20.99 -3.26
CA VAL A 352 -3.40 20.16 -4.06
C VAL A 352 -3.55 20.68 -5.50
N LYS A 353 -3.51 22.00 -5.73
CA LYS A 353 -3.68 22.57 -7.08
C LYS A 353 -2.50 22.19 -7.97
N ARG A 354 -1.26 22.26 -7.46
CA ARG A 354 -0.07 21.82 -8.21
C ARG A 354 -0.21 20.36 -8.65
N HIS A 355 -0.61 19.48 -7.75
CA HIS A 355 -0.78 18.06 -8.06
C HIS A 355 -1.91 17.79 -9.08
N LEU A 356 -3.04 18.50 -8.99
CA LEU A 356 -4.10 18.43 -9.99
C LEU A 356 -3.61 18.85 -11.38
N LEU A 357 -2.78 19.90 -11.47
CA LEU A 357 -2.26 20.40 -12.74
C LEU A 357 -1.20 19.47 -13.35
N GLN A 358 -0.42 18.78 -12.54
CA GLN A 358 0.63 17.85 -13.00
C GLN A 358 0.08 16.54 -13.56
N ASN A 359 -1.11 16.13 -13.14
CA ASN A 359 -1.70 14.87 -13.57
C ASN A 359 -2.64 15.08 -14.77
N ASP A 360 -2.63 14.15 -15.72
CA ASP A 360 -3.56 14.15 -16.87
C ASP A 360 -4.89 13.49 -16.49
N PHE A 361 -4.80 12.45 -15.65
CA PHE A 361 -5.91 11.66 -15.16
C PHE A 361 -6.09 11.83 -13.66
N ILE A 362 -7.34 12.01 -13.23
CA ILE A 362 -7.77 12.01 -11.84
C ILE A 362 -8.73 10.83 -11.65
N LEU A 363 -8.25 9.78 -10.98
CA LEU A 363 -8.99 8.56 -10.74
C LEU A 363 -9.49 8.54 -9.30
N VAL A 364 -10.80 8.38 -9.09
CA VAL A 364 -11.38 8.24 -7.75
C VAL A 364 -11.99 6.84 -7.64
N ILE A 365 -11.41 5.98 -6.80
CA ILE A 365 -11.92 4.63 -6.54
C ILE A 365 -12.50 4.60 -5.14
N CYS A 366 -13.70 4.07 -4.99
CA CYS A 366 -14.35 3.99 -3.69
C CYS A 366 -15.17 2.72 -3.57
N THR A 367 -14.96 1.97 -2.50
CA THR A 367 -15.77 0.81 -2.15
C THR A 367 -17.10 1.21 -1.55
N GLU A 368 -18.06 0.29 -1.61
CA GLU A 368 -19.42 0.50 -1.15
C GLU A 368 -19.53 0.94 0.32
N SER A 369 -18.70 0.37 1.20
CA SER A 369 -18.63 0.75 2.63
C SER A 369 -18.16 2.19 2.86
N ASN A 370 -17.52 2.80 1.87
CA ASN A 370 -16.98 4.15 1.92
C ASN A 370 -17.81 5.17 1.14
N LEU A 371 -18.90 4.79 0.47
CA LEU A 371 -19.66 5.72 -0.40
C LEU A 371 -20.35 6.86 0.36
N SER A 372 -20.59 6.73 1.67
CA SER A 372 -21.00 7.87 2.52
C SER A 372 -19.95 8.98 2.60
N ARG A 373 -18.73 8.69 2.17
CA ARG A 373 -17.61 9.62 2.05
C ARG A 373 -16.93 9.45 0.70
N LEU A 374 -17.70 9.34 -0.38
CA LEU A 374 -17.17 9.18 -1.75
C LEU A 374 -16.08 10.24 -2.02
N GLY A 375 -14.89 9.77 -2.43
CA GLY A 375 -13.70 10.61 -2.65
C GLY A 375 -13.02 11.11 -1.37
N PHE A 376 -13.48 10.71 -0.18
CA PHE A 376 -12.88 11.02 1.12
C PHE A 376 -12.71 12.51 1.42
N GLY A 377 -13.54 13.37 0.80
CA GLY A 377 -13.44 14.83 0.89
C GLY A 377 -12.73 15.50 -0.29
N PHE A 378 -12.15 14.71 -1.20
CA PHE A 378 -11.34 15.19 -2.32
C PHE A 378 -12.05 16.21 -3.19
N PHE A 379 -13.35 16.00 -3.50
CA PHE A 379 -14.07 16.92 -4.37
C PHE A 379 -14.14 18.33 -3.81
N HIS A 380 -14.34 18.47 -2.50
CA HIS A 380 -14.33 19.78 -1.84
C HIS A 380 -12.91 20.37 -1.82
N THR A 381 -11.93 19.58 -1.40
CA THR A 381 -10.51 20.00 -1.33
C THR A 381 -9.98 20.45 -2.70
N ALA A 382 -10.30 19.72 -3.76
CA ALA A 382 -9.89 20.04 -5.12
C ALA A 382 -10.57 21.31 -5.65
N LEU A 383 -11.86 21.50 -5.36
CA LEU A 383 -12.58 22.72 -5.74
C LEU A 383 -12.02 23.96 -5.03
N ASP A 384 -11.74 23.84 -3.73
CA ASP A 384 -11.10 24.90 -2.93
C ASP A 384 -9.71 25.22 -3.49
N ALA A 385 -8.89 24.20 -3.73
CA ALA A 385 -7.56 24.37 -4.30
C ALA A 385 -7.59 25.06 -5.66
N LEU A 386 -8.47 24.64 -6.58
CA LEU A 386 -8.64 25.26 -7.89
C LEU A 386 -9.17 26.69 -7.83
N SER A 387 -9.77 27.12 -6.73
CA SER A 387 -10.22 28.51 -6.56
C SER A 387 -9.09 29.49 -6.20
N LYS A 388 -7.97 28.97 -5.66
CA LYS A 388 -6.83 29.77 -5.22
C LYS A 388 -5.90 30.09 -6.39
N SER A 389 -5.32 31.28 -6.42
CA SER A 389 -4.18 31.57 -7.31
C SER A 389 -2.93 30.86 -6.79
N ILE A 390 -2.09 30.39 -7.70
CA ILE A 390 -0.77 29.83 -7.38
C ILE A 390 0.26 30.51 -8.26
N GLU A 391 1.43 30.79 -7.71
CA GLU A 391 2.56 31.32 -8.49
C GLU A 391 3.67 30.27 -8.57
N PRO A 392 4.39 30.18 -9.72
CA PRO A 392 5.56 29.33 -9.82
C PRO A 392 6.66 29.85 -8.89
N THR A 393 7.34 28.93 -8.23
CA THR A 393 8.62 29.24 -7.60
C THR A 393 9.67 29.53 -8.69
N THR A 394 10.74 30.23 -8.32
CA THR A 394 11.87 30.50 -9.24
C THR A 394 12.43 29.21 -9.85
N LYS A 395 12.47 28.11 -9.08
CA LYS A 395 12.93 26.80 -9.56
C LYS A 395 12.00 26.26 -10.64
N GLU A 396 10.69 26.20 -10.38
CA GLU A 396 9.69 25.69 -11.32
C GLU A 396 9.68 26.52 -12.62
N LEU A 397 9.77 27.84 -12.51
CA LEU A 397 9.83 28.73 -13.66
C LEU A 397 11.06 28.47 -14.53
N ASN A 398 12.24 28.33 -13.92
CA ASN A 398 13.48 28.04 -14.63
C ASN A 398 13.46 26.66 -15.30
N GLU A 399 12.85 25.66 -14.67
CA GLU A 399 12.66 24.33 -15.27
C GLU A 399 11.78 24.40 -16.52
N ILE A 400 10.67 25.14 -16.46
CA ILE A 400 9.80 25.36 -17.62
C ILE A 400 10.55 26.08 -18.73
N ILE A 401 11.26 27.17 -18.42
CA ILE A 401 12.08 27.90 -19.41
C ILE A 401 13.13 26.97 -20.03
N SER A 402 13.75 26.07 -19.25
CA SER A 402 14.69 25.08 -19.80
C SER A 402 14.01 24.12 -20.79
N VAL A 403 12.76 23.72 -20.55
CA VAL A 403 11.99 22.89 -21.50
C VAL A 403 11.66 23.67 -22.76
N ILE A 404 11.20 24.92 -22.62
CA ILE A 404 10.87 25.80 -23.77
C ILE A 404 12.11 25.98 -24.66
N THR A 405 13.24 26.35 -24.06
CA THR A 405 14.50 26.64 -24.79
C THR A 405 15.10 25.44 -25.50
N LYS A 406 14.82 24.22 -25.04
CA LYS A 406 15.23 22.96 -25.71
C LYS A 406 14.27 22.53 -26.83
N SER A 407 13.11 23.18 -26.96
CA SER A 407 12.12 22.87 -28.00
C SER A 407 12.24 23.85 -29.17
N ASP A 408 12.76 23.38 -30.30
CA ASP A 408 12.89 24.21 -31.52
C ASP A 408 11.54 24.79 -31.99
N SER A 409 10.47 24.00 -31.90
CA SER A 409 9.13 24.46 -32.29
C SER A 409 8.61 25.54 -31.36
N TRP A 410 8.76 25.35 -30.04
CA TRP A 410 8.27 26.33 -29.06
C TRP A 410 9.10 27.60 -29.13
N MET A 411 10.41 27.51 -29.29
CA MET A 411 11.27 28.69 -29.45
C MET A 411 10.93 29.53 -30.67
N LYS A 412 10.53 28.91 -31.79
CA LYS A 412 10.01 29.64 -32.95
C LYS A 412 8.73 30.42 -32.63
N ASP A 413 7.83 29.80 -31.86
CA ASP A 413 6.62 30.49 -31.38
C ASP A 413 6.93 31.64 -30.42
N ILE A 414 7.89 31.46 -29.51
CA ILE A 414 8.34 32.54 -28.62
C ILE A 414 8.88 33.72 -29.43
N GLN A 415 9.74 33.48 -30.43
CA GLN A 415 10.28 34.53 -31.29
C GLN A 415 9.21 35.25 -32.11
N ARG A 416 8.17 34.53 -32.54
CA ARG A 416 7.03 35.11 -33.22
C ARG A 416 6.21 35.98 -32.28
N LYS A 417 5.80 35.44 -31.11
CA LYS A 417 5.05 36.16 -30.08
C LYS A 417 5.81 37.38 -29.55
N SER A 418 7.14 37.32 -29.41
CA SER A 418 7.94 38.45 -28.94
C SER A 418 7.91 39.62 -29.92
N LYS A 419 7.97 39.33 -31.24
CA LYS A 419 7.81 40.33 -32.30
C LYS A 419 6.39 40.92 -32.32
N GLU A 420 5.36 40.07 -32.23
CA GLU A 420 3.95 40.50 -32.19
C GLU A 420 3.65 41.41 -30.99
N ASN A 421 4.18 41.07 -29.81
CA ASN A 421 3.96 41.81 -28.56
C ASN A 421 4.98 42.94 -28.32
N LYS A 422 5.97 43.12 -29.21
CA LYS A 422 7.02 44.15 -29.10
C LYS A 422 7.82 44.10 -27.79
N ILE A 423 8.16 42.89 -27.34
CA ILE A 423 8.99 42.63 -26.14
C ILE A 423 10.21 41.79 -26.48
N SER A 424 11.17 41.68 -25.57
CA SER A 424 12.33 40.81 -25.77
C SER A 424 11.94 39.33 -25.76
N VAL A 425 12.78 38.49 -26.37
CA VAL A 425 12.61 37.02 -26.34
C VAL A 425 12.60 36.53 -24.89
N ASP A 426 13.47 37.07 -24.03
CA ASP A 426 13.55 36.69 -22.61
C ASP A 426 12.27 37.04 -21.84
N SER A 427 11.71 38.24 -22.05
CA SER A 427 10.42 38.60 -21.44
C SER A 427 9.30 37.70 -21.93
N MET A 428 9.29 37.34 -23.21
CA MET A 428 8.29 36.43 -23.77
C MET A 428 8.44 35.00 -23.22
N LEU A 429 9.69 34.52 -23.00
CA LEU A 429 9.95 33.23 -22.35
C LEU A 429 9.33 33.16 -20.96
N VAL A 430 9.51 34.21 -20.14
CA VAL A 430 8.92 34.28 -18.80
C VAL A 430 7.39 34.26 -18.87
N LEU A 431 6.78 35.05 -19.77
CA LEU A 431 5.33 35.07 -19.94
C LEU A 431 4.75 33.71 -20.36
N ASP A 432 5.37 33.04 -21.33
CA ASP A 432 4.93 31.70 -21.76
C ASP A 432 5.18 30.65 -20.67
N ALA A 433 6.25 30.78 -19.89
CA ALA A 433 6.51 29.88 -18.76
C ALA A 433 5.49 30.05 -17.63
N HIS A 434 5.11 31.28 -17.29
CA HIS A 434 4.00 31.55 -16.37
C HIS A 434 2.69 30.99 -16.91
N TRP A 435 2.37 31.25 -18.18
CA TRP A 435 1.17 30.71 -18.82
C TRP A 435 1.15 29.18 -18.76
N TYR A 436 2.28 28.52 -19.06
CA TYR A 436 2.40 27.08 -18.94
C TYR A 436 2.13 26.62 -17.52
N PHE A 437 2.77 27.22 -16.51
CA PHE A 437 2.58 26.85 -15.10
C PHE A 437 1.11 26.96 -14.67
N GLN A 438 0.41 28.04 -15.05
CA GLN A 438 -1.01 28.21 -14.67
C GLN A 438 -1.93 27.15 -15.26
N ASN A 439 -1.56 26.56 -16.41
CA ASN A 439 -2.40 25.60 -17.14
C ASN A 439 -1.95 24.14 -16.97
N ARG A 440 -0.67 23.90 -16.70
CA ARG A 440 -0.02 22.58 -16.69
C ARG A 440 0.75 22.29 -15.41
N GLY A 441 0.89 23.29 -14.54
CA GLY A 441 1.62 23.17 -13.28
C GLY A 441 3.14 23.07 -13.46
N PRO A 442 3.85 22.62 -12.42
CA PRO A 442 5.29 22.37 -12.47
C PRO A 442 5.63 21.26 -13.47
N ILE A 443 6.81 21.33 -14.09
CA ILE A 443 7.33 20.23 -14.90
C ILE A 443 7.53 19.01 -14.01
N ASN A 444 6.92 17.88 -14.39
CA ASN A 444 7.13 16.64 -13.68
C ASN A 444 8.38 15.93 -14.21
N ASN A 445 9.52 16.16 -13.55
CA ASN A 445 10.77 15.46 -13.88
C ASN A 445 10.85 14.04 -13.29
N GLY A 446 9.81 13.60 -12.54
CA GLY A 446 9.78 12.41 -11.68
C GLY A 446 10.88 12.40 -10.59
N ILE A 447 10.93 11.36 -9.74
CA ILE A 447 11.98 11.26 -8.69
C ILE A 447 13.37 11.29 -9.31
N THR A 448 14.20 12.18 -8.78
CA THR A 448 15.65 12.18 -8.98
C THR A 448 16.32 11.29 -7.95
N ILE A 449 17.47 10.72 -8.30
CA ILE A 449 18.25 9.90 -7.37
C ILE A 449 18.75 10.72 -6.16
N GLU A 450 18.95 12.02 -6.33
CA GLU A 450 19.27 12.95 -5.24
C GLU A 450 18.14 13.03 -4.20
N GLU A 451 16.87 13.05 -4.62
CA GLU A 451 15.71 13.02 -3.72
C GLU A 451 15.59 11.69 -2.97
N VAL A 452 15.94 10.57 -3.62
CA VAL A 452 16.01 9.24 -2.97
C VAL A 452 17.09 9.20 -1.90
N ILE A 453 18.28 9.73 -2.23
CA ILE A 453 19.40 9.84 -1.31
C ILE A 453 18.97 10.65 -0.08
N GLN A 454 18.35 11.81 -0.28
CA GLN A 454 17.88 12.64 0.82
C GLN A 454 16.84 11.92 1.68
N SER A 455 15.86 11.25 1.05
CA SER A 455 14.85 10.48 1.77
C SER A 455 15.43 9.32 2.59
N ALA A 456 16.51 8.70 2.11
CA ALA A 456 17.21 7.66 2.85
C ALA A 456 17.89 8.21 4.11
N TYR A 457 18.37 9.46 4.10
CA TYR A 457 18.86 10.14 5.30
C TYR A 457 17.74 10.56 6.25
N ASP A 458 16.62 11.04 5.71
CA ASP A 458 15.49 11.54 6.50
C ASP A 458 14.68 10.42 7.18
N ASN A 459 14.84 9.17 6.75
CA ASN A 459 14.15 8.00 7.30
C ASN A 459 15.05 7.22 8.28
N PRO A 460 14.84 7.30 9.61
CA PRO A 460 15.73 6.68 10.60
C PRO A 460 15.81 5.15 10.48
N ASN A 461 14.71 4.50 10.11
CA ASN A 461 14.66 3.04 9.98
C ASN A 461 15.46 2.58 8.76
N TRP A 462 15.26 3.25 7.63
CA TRP A 462 16.02 2.97 6.41
C TRP A 462 17.50 3.28 6.62
N LEU A 463 17.83 4.45 7.19
CA LEU A 463 19.20 4.82 7.49
C LEU A 463 19.89 3.83 8.43
N ASN A 464 19.19 3.30 9.44
CA ASN A 464 19.74 2.29 10.34
C ASN A 464 20.01 0.95 9.62
N SER A 465 19.12 0.55 8.70
CA SER A 465 19.36 -0.59 7.80
C SER A 465 20.59 -0.35 6.91
N ILE A 466 20.70 0.83 6.32
CA ILE A 466 21.85 1.25 5.51
C ILE A 466 23.15 1.22 6.32
N LYS A 467 23.15 1.71 7.56
CA LYS A 467 24.33 1.68 8.45
C LYS A 467 24.82 0.24 8.68
N LYS A 468 23.91 -0.70 8.95
CA LYS A 468 24.24 -2.13 9.08
C LYS A 468 24.79 -2.72 7.78
N LYS A 469 24.20 -2.35 6.63
CA LYS A 469 24.72 -2.75 5.31
C LYS A 469 26.11 -2.15 5.06
N ALA A 470 26.34 -0.89 5.42
CA ALA A 470 27.61 -0.18 5.22
C ALA A 470 28.74 -0.82 6.04
N GLU A 471 28.46 -1.18 7.30
CA GLU A 471 29.39 -1.90 8.18
C GLU A 471 29.73 -3.30 7.61
N LYS A 472 28.69 -4.07 7.22
CA LYS A 472 28.86 -5.39 6.60
C LYS A 472 29.72 -5.31 5.32
N ASN A 473 29.49 -4.27 4.50
CA ASN A 473 30.17 -4.07 3.22
C ASN A 473 31.46 -3.24 3.33
N ARG A 474 31.84 -2.79 4.53
CA ARG A 474 33.04 -1.96 4.81
C ARG A 474 33.18 -0.74 3.89
N ILE A 475 32.08 -0.03 3.65
CA ILE A 475 32.07 1.24 2.91
C ILE A 475 31.47 2.37 3.77
N SER A 476 31.69 3.63 3.38
CA SER A 476 31.08 4.75 4.10
C SER A 476 29.55 4.70 3.99
N VAL A 477 28.87 5.20 5.03
CA VAL A 477 27.41 5.32 5.05
C VAL A 477 26.93 6.08 3.81
N ASP A 478 27.57 7.20 3.45
CA ASP A 478 27.24 7.98 2.25
C ASP A 478 27.34 7.20 0.93
N SER A 479 28.35 6.33 0.82
CA SER A 479 28.50 5.48 -0.38
C SER A 479 27.41 4.42 -0.42
N MET A 480 27.07 3.84 0.73
CA MET A 480 26.00 2.85 0.86
C MET A 480 24.62 3.48 0.61
N VAL A 481 24.37 4.72 1.06
CA VAL A 481 23.12 5.46 0.80
C VAL A 481 22.92 5.63 -0.70
N LYS A 482 23.96 6.03 -1.44
CA LYS A 482 23.88 6.18 -2.91
C LYS A 482 23.57 4.86 -3.62
N LEU A 483 24.11 3.75 -3.14
CA LEU A 483 23.83 2.42 -3.69
C LEU A 483 22.42 1.95 -3.39
N ASP A 484 21.97 2.08 -2.13
CA ASP A 484 20.60 1.72 -1.74
C ASP A 484 19.58 2.62 -2.46
N ALA A 485 19.90 3.89 -2.68
CA ALA A 485 19.08 4.81 -3.47
C ALA A 485 19.00 4.42 -4.95
N ALA A 486 20.13 4.06 -5.56
CA ALA A 486 20.15 3.57 -6.95
C ALA A 486 19.38 2.24 -7.09
N TRP A 487 19.51 1.34 -6.11
CA TRP A 487 18.77 0.10 -6.06
C TRP A 487 17.26 0.36 -5.95
N PHE A 488 16.85 1.25 -5.04
CA PHE A 488 15.45 1.66 -4.85
C PHE A 488 14.86 2.25 -6.14
N MET A 489 15.61 3.11 -6.83
CA MET A 489 15.20 3.68 -8.12
C MET A 489 14.92 2.62 -9.18
N ILE A 490 15.74 1.57 -9.25
CA ILE A 490 15.58 0.51 -10.25
C ILE A 490 14.43 -0.42 -9.89
N HIS A 491 14.35 -0.86 -8.63
CA HIS A 491 13.50 -1.98 -8.23
C HIS A 491 12.14 -1.55 -7.71
N GLU A 492 12.09 -0.42 -7.00
CA GLU A 492 10.85 0.08 -6.38
C GLU A 492 10.17 1.11 -7.29
N LEU A 493 10.97 1.93 -7.98
CA LEU A 493 10.46 3.01 -8.84
C LEU A 493 10.48 2.68 -10.34
N ASN A 494 11.06 1.54 -10.75
CA ASN A 494 11.20 1.13 -12.14
C ASN A 494 11.81 2.23 -13.05
N ALA A 495 12.79 2.98 -12.53
CA ALA A 495 13.40 4.14 -13.18
C ALA A 495 14.91 3.97 -13.43
N PRO A 496 15.35 2.91 -14.16
CA PRO A 496 16.76 2.57 -14.29
C PRO A 496 17.61 3.64 -14.98
N GLU A 497 17.06 4.37 -15.95
CA GLU A 497 17.75 5.48 -16.64
C GLU A 497 18.21 6.58 -15.69
N LYS A 498 17.44 6.85 -14.63
CA LYS A 498 17.74 7.91 -13.65
C LYS A 498 18.76 7.47 -12.59
N ALA A 499 18.98 6.17 -12.44
CA ALA A 499 19.99 5.60 -11.53
C ALA A 499 21.37 5.40 -12.19
N LYS A 500 21.45 5.46 -13.53
CA LYS A 500 22.67 5.14 -14.31
C LYS A 500 23.94 5.88 -13.88
N LYS A 501 23.82 7.14 -13.44
CA LYS A 501 24.98 7.96 -13.00
C LYS A 501 25.69 7.39 -11.77
N TYR A 502 24.99 6.64 -10.92
CA TYR A 502 25.52 6.10 -9.66
C TYR A 502 25.91 4.62 -9.76
N LEU A 503 25.51 3.94 -10.82
CA LEU A 503 25.82 2.54 -11.13
C LEU A 503 26.73 2.39 -12.34
N THR A 504 27.64 3.35 -12.55
CA THR A 504 28.66 3.16 -13.59
C THR A 504 29.57 2.00 -13.19
N LEU A 505 29.99 1.22 -14.19
CA LEU A 505 30.98 0.15 -14.01
C LEU A 505 32.18 0.62 -13.18
N ASN A 506 32.64 1.85 -13.41
CA ASN A 506 33.76 2.45 -12.69
C ASN A 506 33.44 2.77 -11.21
N ALA A 507 32.21 3.20 -10.89
CA ALA A 507 31.79 3.39 -9.50
C ALA A 507 31.77 2.07 -8.72
N VAL A 508 31.25 0.99 -9.33
CA VAL A 508 31.24 -0.35 -8.71
C VAL A 508 32.67 -0.89 -8.57
N LYS A 509 33.52 -0.70 -9.59
CA LYS A 509 34.95 -1.02 -9.51
C LYS A 509 35.66 -0.31 -8.34
N GLU A 510 35.39 0.97 -8.13
CA GLU A 510 35.94 1.73 -7.00
C GLU A 510 35.44 1.22 -5.64
N ILE A 511 34.19 0.77 -5.57
CA ILE A 511 33.64 0.12 -4.37
C ILE A 511 34.35 -1.18 -4.08
N ILE A 512 34.53 -2.03 -5.10
CA ILE A 512 35.26 -3.29 -4.96
C ILE A 512 36.70 -3.02 -4.49
N ARG A 513 37.39 -2.03 -5.06
CA ARG A 513 38.74 -1.61 -4.66
C ARG A 513 38.82 -1.16 -3.20
N LYS A 514 37.80 -0.45 -2.71
CA LYS A 514 37.77 0.04 -1.32
C LYS A 514 37.35 -1.02 -0.30
N ASN A 515 36.69 -2.10 -0.74
CA ASN A 515 36.36 -3.24 0.11
C ASN A 515 37.50 -4.26 0.11
N LYS A 516 38.34 -4.24 1.15
CA LYS A 516 39.52 -5.12 1.26
C LYS A 516 39.19 -6.61 1.12
N THR A 517 38.05 -7.07 1.62
CA THR A 517 37.67 -8.49 1.54
C THR A 517 37.31 -8.87 0.12
N TRP A 518 36.46 -8.08 -0.54
CA TRP A 518 36.03 -8.34 -1.90
C TRP A 518 37.16 -8.13 -2.91
N TYR A 519 38.02 -7.13 -2.69
CA TYR A 519 39.22 -6.94 -3.51
C TYR A 519 40.17 -8.15 -3.42
N MET A 520 40.40 -8.70 -2.21
CA MET A 520 41.17 -9.94 -2.06
C MET A 520 40.51 -11.12 -2.77
N GLU A 521 39.18 -11.22 -2.76
CA GLU A 521 38.47 -12.23 -3.56
C GLU A 521 38.66 -12.02 -5.06
N VAL A 522 38.63 -10.77 -5.54
CA VAL A 522 38.90 -10.44 -6.94
C VAL A 522 40.34 -10.79 -7.32
N GLU A 523 41.32 -10.52 -6.45
CA GLU A 523 42.72 -10.91 -6.66
C GLU A 523 42.90 -12.44 -6.68
N ASN A 524 42.14 -13.18 -5.87
CA ASN A 524 42.17 -14.65 -5.89
C ASN A 524 41.47 -15.22 -7.13
N LYS A 525 40.30 -14.69 -7.50
CA LYS A 525 39.56 -15.06 -8.71
C LYS A 525 40.38 -14.75 -9.97
N SER A 526 41.11 -13.63 -10.01
CA SER A 526 41.93 -13.22 -11.16
C SER A 526 43.09 -14.19 -11.39
N LYS A 527 43.77 -14.61 -10.31
CA LYS A 527 44.81 -15.66 -10.35
C LYS A 527 44.26 -16.99 -10.85
N ASN A 528 43.11 -17.43 -10.32
CA ASN A 528 42.50 -18.70 -10.71
C ASN A 528 42.06 -18.71 -12.19
N LYS A 529 41.55 -17.58 -12.68
CA LYS A 529 41.10 -17.44 -14.07
C LYS A 529 42.19 -16.99 -15.06
N LYS A 530 43.42 -16.74 -14.58
CA LYS A 530 44.56 -16.25 -15.37
C LYS A 530 44.26 -14.98 -16.18
N ILE A 531 43.55 -14.03 -15.56
CA ILE A 531 43.26 -12.70 -16.14
C ILE A 531 43.79 -11.60 -15.23
N SER A 532 43.89 -10.36 -15.73
CA SER A 532 44.34 -9.23 -14.91
C SER A 532 43.35 -8.94 -13.77
N VAL A 533 43.85 -8.36 -12.67
CA VAL A 533 43.00 -7.92 -11.54
C VAL A 533 41.96 -6.93 -12.02
N ASP A 534 42.30 -6.00 -12.93
CA ASP A 534 41.32 -5.04 -13.46
C ASP A 534 40.25 -5.68 -14.35
N SER A 535 40.62 -6.69 -15.15
CA SER A 535 39.67 -7.48 -15.93
C SER A 535 38.74 -8.27 -15.01
N MET A 536 39.26 -8.85 -13.91
CA MET A 536 38.43 -9.56 -12.93
C MET A 536 37.54 -8.60 -12.14
N LEU A 537 38.05 -7.41 -11.79
CA LEU A 537 37.29 -6.32 -11.17
C LEU A 537 36.14 -5.87 -12.07
N THR A 538 36.37 -5.82 -13.39
CA THR A 538 35.34 -5.55 -14.40
C THR A 538 34.28 -6.65 -14.41
N LEU A 539 34.68 -7.92 -14.38
CA LEU A 539 33.75 -9.05 -14.40
C LEU A 539 32.93 -9.13 -13.11
N ASP A 540 33.52 -8.88 -11.94
CA ASP A 540 32.79 -8.86 -10.67
C ASP A 540 31.87 -7.63 -10.57
N ALA A 541 32.28 -6.49 -11.10
CA ALA A 541 31.43 -5.30 -11.20
C ALA A 541 30.25 -5.54 -12.16
N LEU A 542 30.48 -6.16 -13.32
CA LEU A 542 29.42 -6.56 -14.26
C LEU A 542 28.53 -7.65 -13.66
N TRP A 543 29.10 -8.62 -12.94
CA TRP A 543 28.34 -9.66 -12.24
C TRP A 543 27.42 -9.04 -11.20
N TYR A 544 27.93 -8.12 -10.37
CA TYR A 544 27.16 -7.38 -9.38
C TYR A 544 26.02 -6.58 -10.02
N LEU A 545 26.27 -5.96 -11.18
CA LEU A 545 25.26 -5.26 -11.96
C LEU A 545 24.25 -6.22 -12.64
N SER A 546 24.61 -7.48 -12.89
CA SER A 546 23.77 -8.48 -13.60
C SER A 546 22.98 -9.43 -12.70
N LYS A 547 23.30 -9.47 -11.40
CA LYS A 547 22.70 -10.35 -10.39
C LYS A 547 21.77 -9.62 -9.40
N GLN A 548 21.59 -8.32 -9.60
CA GLN A 548 20.55 -7.51 -8.96
C GLN A 548 19.42 -7.35 -9.96
#